data_AF-A0A182EWE5-F1
#
_entry.id   AF-A0A182EWE5-F1
#
_cell.length_a   1.000
_cell.length_b   1.000
_cell.length_c   1.000
_cell.angle_alpha   90.00
_cell.angle_beta   90.00
_cell.angle_gamma   90.00
#
_symmetry.space_group_name_H-M   'P 1'
#
loop_
_entity.id
_entity.type
_entity.pdbx_description
1 polymer ?
#
loop_
_entity_poly.entity_id
_entity_poly.type
_entity_poly.pdbx_seq_one_letter_code
_entity_poly.pdbx_strand_id
1 'polypeptide(L)'
;IQQEIYVKVCRASDAGNRPPLDESRGESLMSPLVMCGPQDLQFNVPVELRLPHSVSNSSENWSLALKSGTGQQWDQMALDKNTSSVVTDHFVSIKISHF
;
A
#
# COMPACT_ATOMS: atom_id res chain seq x y z
N ILE A 1 -9.60 -0.63 26.33
CA ILE A 1 -8.53 -1.57 25.90
C ILE A 1 -7.42 -0.73 25.33
N GLN A 2 -6.16 -1.04 25.64
CA GLN A 2 -4.99 -0.41 25.03
C GLN A 2 -4.34 -1.45 24.12
N GLN A 3 -4.12 -1.09 22.85
CA GLN A 3 -3.53 -1.96 21.84
C GLN A 3 -2.30 -1.27 21.27
N GLU A 4 -1.16 -1.94 21.32
CA GLU A 4 0.06 -1.46 20.67
C GLU A 4 0.03 -1.83 19.18
N ILE A 5 0.46 -0.88 18.34
CA ILE A 5 0.60 -1.06 16.90
C ILE A 5 1.99 -0.63 16.46
N TYR A 6 2.47 -1.20 15.35
CA TYR A 6 3.71 -0.76 14.73
C TYR A 6 3.55 -0.59 13.22
N VAL A 7 4.31 0.34 12.67
CA VAL A 7 4.46 0.56 11.24
C VAL A 7 5.94 0.65 10.93
N LYS A 8 6.43 -0.18 10.01
CA LYS A 8 7.82 -0.24 9.60
C LYS A 8 7.94 0.08 8.12
N VAL A 9 8.83 0.99 7.78
CA VAL A 9 9.24 1.22 6.39
C VAL A 9 10.39 0.26 6.07
N CYS A 10 10.19 -0.55 5.03
CA CYS A 10 11.12 -1.58 4.58
C CYS A 10 11.87 -1.12 3.33
N ARG A 11 13.11 -1.60 3.17
CA ARG A 11 13.89 -1.36 1.95
C ARG A 11 13.40 -2.31 0.86
N ALA A 12 13.17 -1.78 -0.34
CA ALA A 12 12.73 -2.58 -1.48
C ALA A 12 13.79 -3.59 -1.99
N SER A 13 15.04 -3.48 -1.52
CA SER A 13 16.17 -4.34 -1.89
C SER A 13 16.18 -5.71 -1.22
N ASP A 14 15.34 -5.93 -0.19
CA ASP A 14 15.21 -7.25 0.43
C ASP A 14 14.37 -8.14 -0.51
N ALA A 15 15.06 -8.80 -1.45
CA ALA A 15 14.47 -9.53 -2.57
C ALA A 15 13.40 -10.56 -2.17
N GLY A 16 13.41 -11.06 -0.93
CA GLY A 16 12.41 -12.01 -0.42
C GLY A 16 11.06 -11.40 -0.07
N ASN A 17 10.94 -10.07 0.05
CA ASN A 17 9.74 -9.39 0.55
C ASN A 17 9.21 -8.29 -0.39
N ARG A 18 9.70 -8.21 -1.64
CA ARG A 18 9.21 -7.22 -2.60
C ARG A 18 7.89 -7.70 -3.24
N PRO A 19 6.90 -6.82 -3.47
CA PRO A 19 5.76 -7.17 -4.29
C PRO A 19 6.18 -7.57 -5.71
N PRO A 20 5.47 -8.52 -6.36
CA PRO A 20 5.73 -8.85 -7.75
C PRO A 20 5.42 -7.65 -8.63
N LEU A 21 6.38 -7.24 -9.45
CA LEU A 21 6.28 -6.10 -10.38
C LEU A 21 6.74 -6.54 -11.75
N ASP A 22 5.95 -6.23 -12.78
CA ASP A 22 6.33 -6.44 -14.16
C ASP A 22 7.09 -5.23 -14.70
N GLU A 23 8.37 -5.13 -14.34
CA GLU A 23 9.25 -4.04 -14.78
C GLU A 23 9.39 -4.00 -16.31
N SER A 24 9.24 -5.16 -16.98
CA SER A 24 9.29 -5.24 -18.46
C SER A 24 8.11 -4.53 -19.13
N ARG A 25 6.98 -4.45 -18.43
CA ARG A 25 5.78 -3.70 -18.84
C ARG A 25 5.71 -2.30 -18.24
N GLY A 26 6.77 -1.85 -17.55
CA GLY A 26 6.86 -0.53 -16.96
C GLY A 26 6.19 -0.40 -15.59
N GLU A 27 5.88 -1.50 -14.89
CA GLU A 27 5.44 -1.42 -13.49
C GLU A 27 6.60 -0.98 -12.59
N SER A 28 6.34 -0.04 -11.70
CA SER A 28 7.32 0.46 -10.73
C SER A 28 6.70 0.59 -9.34
N LEU A 29 7.56 0.48 -8.31
CA LEU A 29 7.13 0.68 -6.93
C LEU A 29 7.04 2.19 -6.66
N MET A 30 5.81 2.69 -6.48
CA MET A 30 5.56 4.13 -6.34
C MET A 30 5.57 4.64 -4.90
N SER A 31 5.39 3.77 -3.92
CA SER A 31 5.37 4.10 -2.49
C SER A 31 6.38 3.24 -1.71
N PRO A 32 6.82 3.67 -0.51
CA PRO A 32 7.65 2.83 0.34
C PRO A 32 6.93 1.51 0.67
N LEU A 33 7.68 0.41 0.69
CA LEU A 33 7.18 -0.85 1.23
C LEU A 33 6.97 -0.67 2.74
N VAL A 34 5.76 -0.91 3.22
CA VAL A 34 5.41 -0.79 4.64
C VAL A 34 4.89 -2.11 5.19
N MET A 35 5.28 -2.42 6.42
CA MET A 35 4.72 -3.51 7.22
C MET A 35 3.99 -2.91 8.41
N CYS A 36 2.71 -3.25 8.55
CA CYS A 36 1.89 -2.86 9.70
C CYS A 36 1.65 -4.07 10.59
N GLY A 37 1.49 -3.86 11.90
CA GLY A 37 1.10 -4.95 12.77
C GLY A 37 0.67 -4.54 14.18
N PRO A 38 0.33 -5.52 15.04
CA PRO A 38 0.45 -6.97 14.79
C PRO A 38 -0.48 -7.46 13.66
N GLN A 39 -0.08 -8.53 13.00
CA GLN A 39 -0.87 -9.15 11.92
C GLN A 39 -2.25 -9.56 12.44
N ASP A 40 -3.27 -9.47 11.58
CA ASP A 40 -4.65 -9.84 11.86
C ASP A 40 -5.35 -8.95 12.90
N LEU A 41 -4.74 -7.81 13.26
CA LEU A 41 -5.36 -6.83 14.13
C LEU A 41 -6.60 -6.24 13.43
N GLN A 42 -7.77 -6.44 14.01
CA GLN A 42 -9.05 -5.93 13.50
C GLN A 42 -9.40 -4.56 14.10
N PHE A 43 -9.88 -3.65 13.27
CA PHE A 43 -10.39 -2.35 13.66
C PHE A 43 -11.92 -2.33 13.63
N ASN A 44 -12.56 -2.00 14.76
CA ASN A 44 -14.02 -1.85 14.84
C ASN A 44 -14.55 -0.74 13.92
N VAL A 45 -13.73 0.27 13.66
CA VAL A 45 -13.98 1.35 12.71
C VAL A 45 -12.77 1.40 11.78
N PRO A 46 -12.95 1.34 10.44
CA PRO A 46 -11.83 1.39 9.51
C PRO A 46 -10.95 2.60 9.74
N VAL A 47 -9.64 2.38 9.77
CA VAL A 47 -8.63 3.43 9.96
C VAL A 47 -8.09 3.87 8.61
N GLU A 48 -7.60 5.11 8.53
CA GLU A 48 -6.96 5.64 7.34
C GLU A 48 -5.46 5.34 7.36
N LEU A 49 -4.98 4.62 6.35
CA LEU A 49 -3.55 4.44 6.06
C LEU A 49 -3.17 5.34 4.89
N ARG A 50 -2.21 6.25 5.13
CA ARG A 50 -1.74 7.21 4.14
C ARG A 50 -0.29 6.91 3.76
N LEU A 51 -0.06 6.61 2.50
CA LEU A 51 1.26 6.29 1.96
C LEU A 51 1.72 7.40 1.01
N PRO A 52 2.92 7.97 1.19
CA PRO A 52 3.47 8.89 0.20
C PRO A 52 3.78 8.12 -1.09
N HIS A 53 3.69 8.80 -2.23
CA HIS A 53 4.12 8.25 -3.51
C HIS A 53 4.92 9.25 -4.35
N SER A 54 5.62 8.76 -5.37
CA SER A 54 6.43 9.56 -6.29
C SER A 54 5.78 9.81 -7.65
N VAL A 55 4.45 9.78 -7.74
CA VAL A 55 3.72 10.03 -8.98
C VAL A 55 3.59 11.54 -9.20
N SER A 56 4.24 12.11 -10.21
CA SER A 56 3.90 13.46 -10.66
C SER A 56 2.63 13.40 -11.50
N ASN A 57 1.66 14.27 -11.23
CA ASN A 57 0.38 14.35 -11.95
C ASN A 57 0.53 14.90 -13.39
N SER A 58 1.69 14.71 -14.00
CA SER A 58 2.08 15.20 -15.32
C SER A 58 1.60 14.24 -16.40
N SER A 59 0.38 14.45 -16.90
CA SER A 59 -0.10 14.09 -18.26
C SER A 59 0.03 12.65 -18.79
N GLU A 60 0.62 11.70 -18.07
CA GLU A 60 0.76 10.31 -18.50
C GLU A 60 -0.37 9.42 -17.95
N ASN A 61 -0.79 8.43 -18.75
CA ASN A 61 -1.82 7.45 -18.41
C ASN A 61 -1.28 6.42 -17.39
N TRP A 62 -0.92 6.84 -16.18
CA TRP A 62 -0.55 5.92 -15.11
C TRP A 62 -1.80 5.41 -14.38
N SER A 63 -1.76 4.16 -13.95
CA SER A 63 -2.73 3.59 -13.02
C SER A 63 -2.00 3.17 -11.74
N LEU A 64 -2.64 3.36 -10.60
CA LEU A 64 -2.15 2.85 -9.32
C LEU A 64 -2.83 1.53 -8.99
N ALA A 65 -2.03 0.59 -8.51
CA ALA A 65 -2.50 -0.65 -7.90
C ALA A 65 -1.93 -0.73 -6.49
N LEU A 66 -2.78 -1.06 -5.52
CA LEU A 66 -2.33 -1.39 -4.17
C LEU A 66 -2.08 -2.89 -4.11
N LYS A 67 -0.90 -3.29 -3.61
CA LYS A 67 -0.60 -4.70 -3.32
C LYS A 67 -0.35 -4.85 -1.82
N SER A 68 -0.96 -5.85 -1.21
CA SER A 68 -0.79 -6.20 0.21
C SER A 68 -0.44 -7.67 0.36
N GLY A 69 0.34 -8.04 1.37
CA GLY A 69 0.81 -9.41 1.50
C GLY A 69 1.78 -9.68 2.64
N THR A 70 2.12 -10.95 2.85
CA THR A 70 3.03 -11.45 3.89
C THR A 70 4.45 -11.70 3.36
N GLY A 71 4.86 -10.99 2.30
CA GLY A 71 6.16 -11.15 1.64
C GLY A 71 6.21 -12.32 0.66
N GLN A 72 5.60 -13.47 1.00
CA GLN A 72 5.54 -14.64 0.10
C GLN A 72 4.35 -14.63 -0.85
N GLN A 73 3.24 -14.01 -0.43
CA GLN A 73 2.02 -13.90 -1.22
C GLN A 73 1.60 -12.44 -1.25
N TRP A 74 1.16 -11.99 -2.42
CA TRP A 74 0.76 -10.60 -2.68
C TRP A 74 -0.56 -10.60 -3.42
N ASP A 75 -1.54 -9.92 -2.85
CA ASP A 75 -2.84 -9.71 -3.46
C ASP A 75 -2.97 -8.28 -3.92
N GLN A 76 -3.53 -8.10 -5.12
CA GLN A 76 -3.87 -6.78 -5.62
C GLN A 76 -5.23 -6.37 -5.04
N MET A 77 -5.24 -5.29 -4.27
CA MET A 77 -6.45 -4.68 -3.77
C MET A 77 -7.02 -3.71 -4.80
N ALA A 78 -8.33 -3.82 -5.06
CA ALA A 78 -9.02 -2.90 -5.95
C ALA A 78 -9.11 -1.51 -5.31
N LEU A 79 -8.43 -0.53 -5.93
CA LEU A 79 -8.62 0.89 -5.69
C LEU A 79 -9.76 1.38 -6.60
N ASP A 80 -11.01 0.99 -6.33
CA ASP A 80 -12.14 1.53 -7.07
C ASP A 80 -12.50 2.95 -6.56
N LYS A 81 -13.23 3.72 -7.36
CA LYS A 81 -13.68 5.08 -6.97
C LYS A 81 -14.73 5.06 -5.85
N ASN A 82 -15.19 3.87 -5.46
CA ASN A 82 -16.25 3.62 -4.50
C ASN A 82 -15.71 3.11 -3.15
N THR A 83 -14.50 2.52 -3.13
CA THR A 83 -13.72 2.35 -1.90
C THR A 83 -13.32 3.73 -1.41
N SER A 84 -13.22 3.86 -0.09
CA SER A 84 -12.76 5.08 0.57
C SER A 84 -11.25 5.31 0.36
N SER A 85 -10.81 5.27 -0.89
CA SER A 85 -9.45 5.53 -1.31
C SER A 85 -9.37 6.89 -2.00
N VAL A 86 -8.38 7.70 -1.62
CA VAL A 86 -8.15 9.03 -2.17
C VAL A 86 -6.71 9.09 -2.65
N VAL A 87 -6.53 9.30 -3.95
CA VAL A 87 -5.22 9.54 -4.56
C VAL A 87 -5.07 11.03 -4.78
N THR A 88 -4.01 11.62 -4.22
CA THR A 88 -3.62 13.02 -4.42
C THR A 88 -2.24 13.06 -5.09
N ASP A 89 -1.69 14.24 -5.35
CA ASP A 89 -0.34 14.39 -5.92
C ASP A 89 0.81 13.97 -4.98
N HIS A 90 0.53 13.71 -3.70
CA HIS A 90 1.56 13.47 -2.68
C HIS A 90 1.38 12.13 -1.97
N PHE A 91 0.13 11.67 -1.85
CA PHE A 91 -0.20 10.47 -1.10
C PHE A 91 -1.37 9.72 -1.71
N VAL A 92 -1.36 8.41 -1.47
CA VAL A 92 -2.55 7.57 -1.53
C VAL A 92 -3.06 7.34 -0.11
N SER A 93 -4.35 7.55 0.09
CA SER A 93 -5.07 7.30 1.33
C SER A 93 -6.00 6.13 1.12
N ILE A 94 -6.01 5.16 2.04
CA ILE A 94 -6.89 3.98 1.98
C ILE A 94 -7.50 3.73 3.35
N LYS A 95 -8.78 3.33 3.38
CA LYS A 95 -9.38 2.81 4.62
C LYS A 95 -9.16 1.31 4.72
N ILE A 96 -8.61 0.88 5.85
CA ILE A 96 -8.37 -0.53 6.16
C ILE A 96 -9.15 -0.93 7.42
N SER A 97 -9.70 -2.13 7.42
CA SER A 97 -10.37 -2.72 8.58
C SER A 97 -9.45 -3.64 9.39
N HIS A 98 -8.26 -3.95 8.87
CA HIS A 98 -7.28 -4.79 9.54
C HIS A 98 -5.86 -4.49 9.06
N PHE A 99 -4.87 -4.92 9.85
CA PHE A 99 -3.47 -5.06 9.42
C PHE A 99 -3.18 -6.46 8.92
#